data_AF-B7RTC4-F1
#
_entry.id   AF-B7RTC4-F1
#
_cell.length_a   1.000
_cell.length_b   1.000
_cell.length_c   1.000
_cell.angle_alpha   90.00
_cell.angle_beta   90.00
_cell.angle_gamma   90.00
#
_symmetry.space_group_name_H-M   'P 1'
#
loop_
_entity.id
_entity.type
_entity.pdbx_description
1 polymer ?
#
loop_
_entity_poly.entity_id
_entity_poly.type
_entity_poly.pdbx_seq_one_letter_code
_entity_poly.pdbx_strand_id
1 'polypeptide(L)' 'MSINRAQTVTDKDGSFRLVVAHQNPGIANWLDTEGQPFGLMFWRFFLAEGEVVTPTCEVVKLSEVDSIV' A
#
# COMPACT_ATOMS: atom_id res chain seq x y z
N MET A 1 9.46 5.47 -4.91
CA MET A 1 8.59 4.61 -5.75
C MET A 1 7.12 4.99 -5.64
N SER A 2 6.31 4.59 -6.62
CA SER A 2 4.86 4.83 -6.64
C SER A 2 4.10 3.64 -7.23
N ILE A 3 2.91 3.38 -6.74
CA ILE A 3 1.93 2.48 -7.34
C ILE A 3 0.69 3.30 -7.75
N ASN A 4 -0.03 2.84 -8.77
CA ASN A 4 -1.26 3.47 -9.23
C ASN A 4 -2.35 2.43 -9.51
N ARG A 5 -3.56 2.90 -9.78
CA ARG A 5 -4.74 2.07 -10.03
C ARG A 5 -4.55 0.97 -11.09
N ALA A 6 -3.76 1.21 -12.13
CA ALA A 6 -3.54 0.21 -13.18
C ALA A 6 -2.66 -0.97 -12.71
N GLN A 7 -1.91 -0.79 -11.62
CA GLN A 7 -1.00 -1.79 -11.04
C GLN A 7 -1.58 -2.41 -9.76
N THR A 8 -2.51 -1.71 -9.09
CA THR A 8 -3.11 -2.15 -7.84
C THR A 8 -4.04 -3.34 -8.05
N VAL A 9 -3.82 -4.40 -7.29
CA VAL A 9 -4.75 -5.52 -7.13
C VAL A 9 -5.75 -5.16 -6.02
N THR A 10 -7.04 -5.24 -6.31
CA THR A 10 -8.10 -4.94 -5.35
C THR A 10 -8.67 -6.21 -4.74
N ASP A 11 -9.13 -6.10 -3.50
CA ASP A 11 -9.93 -7.11 -2.83
C ASP A 11 -11.34 -7.21 -3.46
N LYS A 12 -12.11 -8.23 -3.06
CA LYS A 12 -13.45 -8.51 -3.63
C LYS A 12 -14.45 -7.37 -3.41
N ASP A 13 -14.28 -6.61 -2.35
CA ASP A 13 -15.10 -5.44 -2.00
C ASP A 13 -14.63 -4.15 -2.70
N GLY A 14 -13.59 -4.23 -3.54
CA GLY A 14 -13.00 -3.10 -4.24
C GLY A 14 -12.02 -2.29 -3.40
N SER A 15 -11.79 -2.66 -2.14
CA SER A 15 -10.72 -2.08 -1.33
C SER A 15 -9.35 -2.56 -1.81
N PHE A 16 -8.29 -1.95 -1.30
CA PHE A 16 -6.94 -2.42 -1.56
C PHE A 16 -6.06 -2.24 -0.32
N ARG A 17 -5.11 -3.16 -0.18
CA ARG A 17 -4.06 -3.09 0.84
C ARG A 17 -2.73 -2.85 0.14
N LEU A 18 -1.89 -2.04 0.77
CA LEU A 18 -0.57 -1.66 0.26
C LEU A 18 0.45 -1.96 1.36
N VAL A 19 1.55 -2.60 0.98
CA VAL A 19 2.63 -2.92 1.92
C VAL A 19 3.86 -2.11 1.59
N VAL A 20 4.45 -1.50 2.62
CA VAL A 20 5.68 -0.72 2.52
C VAL A 20 6.76 -1.47 3.27
N ALA A 21 7.77 -1.97 2.58
CA ALA A 21 8.80 -2.78 3.19
C ALA A 21 10.11 -2.72 2.41
N HIS A 22 11.25 -2.81 3.09
CA HIS A 22 12.56 -2.79 2.43
C HIS A 22 12.85 -4.07 1.62
N GLN A 23 12.30 -5.20 2.06
CA GLN A 23 12.50 -6.51 1.43
C GLN A 23 11.21 -6.96 0.77
N ASN A 24 11.33 -7.68 -0.35
CA ASN A 24 10.19 -8.21 -1.08
C ASN A 24 9.39 -9.21 -0.20
N PRO A 25 8.14 -8.88 0.19
CA PRO A 25 7.31 -9.77 0.98
C PRO A 25 6.64 -10.89 0.17
N GLY A 26 6.78 -10.90 -1.17
CA GLY A 26 6.20 -11.92 -2.04
C GLY A 26 4.71 -11.71 -2.38
N ILE A 27 4.16 -10.53 -2.07
CA ILE A 27 2.73 -10.21 -2.24
C ILE A 27 2.52 -9.08 -3.26
N ALA A 28 1.28 -8.92 -3.73
CA ALA A 28 0.89 -7.80 -4.57
C ALA A 28 0.96 -6.46 -3.80
N ASN A 29 0.88 -5.34 -4.54
CA ASN A 29 0.79 -3.99 -3.98
C ASN A 29 1.91 -3.60 -2.99
N TRP A 30 3.13 -4.10 -3.24
CA TRP A 30 4.30 -3.76 -2.46
C TRP A 30 5.01 -2.51 -2.99
N LEU A 31 5.36 -1.60 -2.09
CA LEU A 31 6.28 -0.50 -2.30
C LEU A 31 7.57 -0.77 -1.53
N ASP A 32 8.67 -0.91 -2.26
CA ASP A 32 10.01 -0.95 -1.68
C ASP A 32 10.37 0.43 -1.07
N THR A 33 11.13 0.43 0.02
CA THR A 33 11.63 1.66 0.65
C THR A 33 12.95 2.13 0.05
N GLU A 34 13.57 1.35 -0.84
CA GLU A 34 14.91 1.59 -1.40
C GLU A 34 15.98 1.79 -0.32
N GLY A 35 15.80 1.16 0.83
CA GLY A 35 16.70 1.29 1.99
C GLY A 35 16.54 2.58 2.77
N GLN A 36 15.57 3.43 2.43
CA GLN A 36 15.30 4.66 3.17
C GLN A 36 14.54 4.34 4.47
N PRO A 37 15.06 4.74 5.65
CA PRO A 37 14.41 4.48 6.93
C PRO A 37 13.27 5.45 7.24
N PHE A 38 13.17 6.55 6.50
CA PHE A 38 12.17 7.60 6.69
C PHE A 38 11.86 8.31 5.38
N GLY A 39 10.62 8.77 5.25
CA GLY A 39 10.18 9.53 4.09
C GLY A 39 8.74 10.02 4.26
N LEU A 40 8.24 10.66 3.21
CA LEU A 40 6.85 11.10 3.12
C LEU A 40 6.09 10.19 2.15
N MET A 41 4.93 9.73 2.60
CA MET A 41 3.93 9.07 1.77
C MET A 41 2.76 10.02 1.56
N PHE A 42 2.30 10.13 0.31
CA PHE A 42 1.13 10.93 -0.02
C PHE A 42 0.28 10.21 -1.05
N TRP A 43 -1.01 10.53 -1.05
CA TRP A 43 -2.00 9.95 -1.93
C TRP A 43 -2.44 10.98 -2.96
N ARG A 44 -2.70 10.52 -4.18
CA ARG A 44 -3.22 11.37 -5.26
C ARG A 44 -4.56 10.80 -5.72
N PHE A 45 -5.62 11.54 -5.43
CA PHE A 45 -6.96 11.24 -5.90
C PHE A 45 -7.27 12.18 -7.06
N PHE A 46 -7.47 11.63 -8.25
CA PHE A 46 -7.88 12.39 -9.43
C PHE A 46 -9.35 12.15 -9.67
N LEU A 47 -10.11 13.24 -9.84
CA LEU A 47 -11.55 13.18 -10.17
C LEU A 47 -12.35 12.33 -9.18
N ALA A 48 -12.01 12.40 -7.88
CA ALA A 48 -12.76 11.69 -6.86
C ALA A 48 -14.17 12.28 -6.75
N GLU A 49 -15.17 11.39 -6.75
CA GLU A 49 -16.55 11.72 -6.47
C GLU A 49 -16.88 11.28 -5.03
N GLY A 50 -17.58 12.13 -4.28
CA GLY A 50 -17.93 11.84 -2.89
C GLY A 50 -16.78 12.04 -1.90
N GLU A 51 -16.88 11.38 -0.74
CA GLU A 51 -15.91 11.50 0.34
C GLU A 51 -14.66 10.65 0.07
N VAL A 52 -13.48 11.26 0.21
CA VAL A 52 -12.21 10.55 0.14
C VAL A 52 -11.88 9.98 1.51
N VAL A 53 -11.90 8.65 1.62
CA VAL A 53 -11.54 7.96 2.85
C VAL A 53 -10.03 8.05 3.07
N THR A 54 -9.63 8.44 4.28
CA THR A 54 -8.21 8.47 4.67
C THR A 54 -7.71 7.05 4.90
N PRO A 55 -6.64 6.60 4.21
CA PRO A 55 -6.07 5.28 4.45
C PRO A 55 -5.54 5.17 5.89
N THR A 56 -5.86 4.06 6.53
CA THR A 56 -5.29 3.69 7.83
C THR A 56 -4.01 2.88 7.63
N CYS A 57 -3.11 2.91 8.60
CA CYS A 57 -1.90 2.11 8.57
C CYS A 57 -1.59 1.49 9.93
N GLU A 58 -0.91 0.35 9.88
CA GLU A 58 -0.37 -0.36 11.04
C GLU A 58 1.05 -0.82 10.70
N VAL A 59 1.92 -0.86 11.71
CA VAL A 59 3.26 -1.43 11.58
C VAL A 59 3.22 -2.86 12.08
N VAL A 60 3.59 -3.80 11.21
CA VAL A 60 3.67 -5.23 11.53
C VAL A 60 5.06 -5.77 11.23
N LYS A 61 5.36 -6.99 11.70
CA LYS A 61 6.59 -7.67 11.26
C LYS A 61 6.45 -8.12 9.81
N LEU A 62 7.56 -8.09 9.07
CA LEU A 62 7.59 -8.58 7.69
C LEU A 62 7.09 -10.03 7.57
N SER A 63 7.39 -10.88 8.56
CA SER A 63 6.95 -12.28 8.61
C SER A 63 5.44 -12.46 8.80
N GLU A 64 4.72 -11.42 9.24
CA GLU A 64 3.29 -11.47 9.53
C GLU A 64 2.46 -10.91 8.36
N VAL A 65 3.10 -10.33 7.34
CA VAL A 65 2.43 -9.66 6.20
C VAL A 65 1.46 -10.58 5.47
N ASP A 66 1.86 -11.82 5.16
CA ASP A 66 1.01 -12.77 4.41
C ASP A 66 -0.31 -13.10 5.13
N SER A 67 -0.32 -13.02 6.47
CA SER A 67 -1.51 -13.30 7.28
C SER A 67 -2.52 -12.16 7.31
N ILE A 68 -2.16 -10.97 6.81
CA ILE A 68 -2.99 -9.75 6.87
C ILE A 68 -3.31 -9.16 5.49
N VAL A 69 -2.82 -9.76 4.40
CA VAL A 69 -3.13 -9.38 3.01
C VAL A 69 -4.11 -10.32 2.32
#